data_AF-A0A661YF64-F1
#
_entry.id   AF-A0A661YF64-F1
#
_cell.length_a   1.000
_cell.length_b   1.000
_cell.length_c   1.000
_cell.angle_alpha   90.00
_cell.angle_beta   90.00
_cell.angle_gamma   90.00
#
_symmetry.space_group_name_H-M   'P 1'
#
loop_
_entity.id
_entity.type
_entity.pdbx_description
1 polymer ?
#
loop_
_entity_poly.entity_id
_entity_poly.type
_entity_poly.pdbx_seq_one_letter_code
_entity_poly.pdbx_strand_id
1 'polypeptide(L)'
;MKKLLVLSFVFLLSALLAFSGEWKSISSQEASPAEVKLINADHQSSRISFKVPGYELIEVQTDQGPAYTLQLDGASPILQSGAPDLLKVTASVMIPDLAGMDVRILSSEYTDYENILIAPSKGNLYRDIDPAGVAYTLGEEYTQDAFYPGKLAELRTPYIIRDYRGQTVVVYPFQYNPVSRVLRVYHSLNVEVLKVNDNGENPLIREKMPERISADYSAIYDLHFLNGPTHLTDYTPVSEHGNMLIISYSAFTGAIQPLADWRIQTGTPCEIVDVASIGGSAQIKAFIADYYNTNGLTFVLLVGDAQQLPSSYSNGDSDNNYAYIVGN
;
A
#
# COMPACT_ATOMS: atom_id res chain seq x y z
N MET A 1 53.67 18.64 51.31
CA MET A 1 52.39 19.26 50.90
C MET A 1 51.99 18.73 49.54
N LYS A 2 50.68 18.51 49.33
CA LYS A 2 49.97 18.12 48.08
C LYS A 2 50.09 16.61 47.74
N LYS A 3 49.13 15.76 48.11
CA LYS A 3 47.70 15.59 47.76
C LYS A 3 47.50 14.57 46.63
N LEU A 4 47.04 13.39 47.06
CA LEU A 4 46.18 12.41 46.38
C LEU A 4 45.36 12.97 45.20
N LEU A 5 45.33 12.23 44.09
CA LEU A 5 44.07 12.00 43.37
C LEU A 5 44.16 10.69 42.57
N VAL A 6 43.56 9.64 43.13
CA VAL A 6 43.23 8.40 42.42
C VAL A 6 41.97 8.70 41.63
N LEU A 7 42.05 8.64 40.30
CA LEU A 7 40.89 8.74 39.42
C LEU A 7 40.58 7.34 38.89
N SER A 8 39.66 6.64 39.57
CA SER A 8 39.05 5.41 39.08
C SER A 8 38.14 5.75 37.90
N PHE A 9 38.53 5.33 36.70
CA PHE A 9 37.72 5.44 35.49
C PHE A 9 36.77 4.24 35.45
N VAL A 10 35.53 4.43 35.88
CA VAL A 10 34.45 3.43 35.73
C VAL A 10 34.00 3.48 34.27
N PHE A 11 34.40 2.48 33.49
CA PHE A 11 33.88 2.24 32.14
C PHE A 11 32.47 1.68 32.29
N LEU A 12 31.46 2.56 32.28
CA LEU A 12 30.05 2.15 32.24
C LEU A 12 29.75 1.68 30.80
N LEU A 13 29.99 0.40 30.53
CA LEU A 13 29.60 -0.25 29.30
C LEU A 13 28.07 -0.37 29.30
N SER A 14 27.37 0.62 28.74
CA SER A 14 25.95 0.50 28.42
C SER A 14 25.81 -0.56 27.33
N ALA A 15 25.52 -1.78 27.72
CA ALA A 15 24.98 -2.80 26.84
C ALA A 15 23.60 -2.34 26.37
N LEU A 16 23.58 -1.56 25.30
CA LEU A 16 22.42 -1.55 24.41
C LEU A 16 22.31 -2.98 23.91
N LEU A 17 21.33 -3.72 24.43
CA LEU A 17 20.87 -4.95 23.81
C LEU A 17 20.32 -4.56 22.44
N ALA A 18 21.20 -4.46 21.45
CA ALA A 18 20.80 -4.47 20.08
C ALA A 18 20.18 -5.84 19.86
N PHE A 19 18.85 -5.89 19.66
CA PHE A 19 18.23 -7.00 18.96
C PHE A 19 18.87 -7.02 17.58
N SER A 20 19.93 -7.81 17.40
CA SER A 20 20.58 -7.96 16.11
C SER A 20 19.80 -9.01 15.32
N GLY A 21 19.05 -8.58 14.32
CA GLY A 21 18.54 -9.49 13.31
C GLY A 21 19.71 -10.16 12.58
N GLU A 22 19.62 -11.45 12.34
CA GLU A 22 20.59 -12.17 11.50
C GLU A 22 20.12 -12.13 10.04
N TRP A 23 20.90 -11.52 9.15
CA TRP A 23 20.63 -11.56 7.71
C TRP A 23 20.89 -12.96 7.14
N LYS A 24 19.83 -13.61 6.66
CA LYS A 24 19.89 -14.84 5.87
C LYS A 24 19.98 -14.49 4.39
N SER A 25 21.21 -14.43 3.90
CA SER A 25 21.54 -14.24 2.48
C SER A 25 21.01 -15.39 1.62
N ILE A 26 20.40 -15.06 0.48
CA ILE A 26 20.05 -16.02 -0.58
C ILE A 26 20.75 -15.65 -1.88
N SER A 27 20.44 -14.47 -2.42
CA SER A 27 21.07 -13.93 -3.63
C SER A 27 21.82 -12.62 -3.39
N SER A 28 21.66 -11.98 -2.22
CA SER A 28 22.43 -10.80 -1.81
C SER A 28 23.12 -11.03 -0.48
N GLN A 29 24.43 -10.77 -0.44
CA GLN A 29 25.24 -10.86 0.78
C GLN A 29 24.97 -9.73 1.76
N GLU A 30 24.49 -8.58 1.27
CA GLU A 30 24.09 -7.44 2.08
C GLU A 30 22.57 -7.35 2.15
N ALA A 31 22.05 -6.78 3.25
CA ALA A 31 20.63 -6.53 3.41
C ALA A 31 20.09 -5.73 2.21
N SER A 32 19.03 -6.23 1.59
CA SER A 32 18.45 -5.66 0.37
C SER A 32 16.93 -5.90 0.35
N PRO A 33 16.15 -4.96 -0.21
CA PRO A 33 14.71 -5.11 -0.28
C PRO A 33 14.29 -6.23 -1.24
N ALA A 34 13.07 -6.73 -1.06
CA ALA A 34 12.39 -7.54 -2.06
C ALA A 34 12.36 -6.79 -3.40
N GLU A 35 12.69 -7.48 -4.49
CA GLU A 35 12.67 -6.89 -5.83
C GLU A 35 11.40 -7.34 -6.55
N VAL A 36 10.66 -6.35 -7.07
CA VAL A 36 9.52 -6.61 -7.95
C VAL A 36 9.74 -5.92 -9.28
N LYS A 37 9.67 -6.68 -10.37
CA LYS A 37 9.87 -6.15 -11.73
C LYS A 37 8.82 -6.65 -12.68
N LEU A 38 8.33 -5.76 -13.53
CA LEU A 38 7.57 -6.14 -14.71
C LEU A 38 8.50 -6.83 -15.72
N ILE A 39 8.13 -8.03 -16.16
CA ILE A 39 8.83 -8.75 -17.23
C ILE A 39 8.25 -8.32 -18.58
N ASN A 40 6.92 -8.34 -18.69
CA ASN A 40 6.18 -7.90 -19.86
C ASN A 40 4.72 -7.59 -19.47
N ALA A 41 4.07 -6.70 -20.20
CA ALA A 41 2.64 -6.47 -20.12
C ALA A 41 2.05 -6.17 -21.50
N ASP A 42 0.83 -6.65 -21.70
CA ASP A 42 -0.05 -6.35 -22.81
C ASP A 42 -1.51 -6.19 -22.31
N HIS A 43 -2.45 -5.97 -23.24
CA HIS A 43 -3.87 -5.80 -22.91
C HIS A 43 -4.53 -7.01 -22.22
N GLN A 44 -3.92 -8.20 -22.30
CA GLN A 44 -4.49 -9.44 -21.76
C GLN A 44 -3.78 -9.90 -20.49
N SER A 45 -2.51 -9.55 -20.31
CA SER A 45 -1.70 -10.09 -19.23
C SER A 45 -0.57 -9.18 -18.77
N SER A 46 -0.16 -9.35 -17.52
CA SER A 46 1.06 -8.76 -16.96
C SER A 46 1.87 -9.83 -16.25
N ARG A 47 3.11 -10.01 -16.69
CA ARG A 47 4.07 -10.95 -16.12
C ARG A 47 5.02 -10.23 -15.19
N ILE A 48 5.10 -10.69 -13.96
CA ILE A 48 5.80 -10.00 -12.87
C ILE A 48 6.78 -10.99 -12.24
N SER A 49 8.02 -10.53 -12.04
CA SER A 49 9.04 -11.25 -11.29
C SER A 49 9.10 -10.69 -9.87
N PHE A 50 9.01 -11.57 -8.88
CA PHE A 50 9.25 -11.29 -7.48
C PHE A 50 10.51 -12.04 -7.04
N LYS A 51 11.43 -11.32 -6.41
CA LYS A 51 12.66 -11.92 -5.86
C LYS A 51 12.85 -11.55 -4.40
N VAL A 52 13.25 -12.53 -3.62
CA VAL A 52 13.66 -12.35 -2.22
C VAL A 52 15.17 -12.55 -2.15
N PRO A 53 15.95 -11.46 -2.02
CA PRO A 53 17.41 -11.56 -2.03
C PRO A 53 17.99 -12.13 -0.73
N GLY A 54 17.20 -12.07 0.34
CA GLY A 54 17.48 -12.56 1.68
C GLY A 54 16.42 -12.01 2.62
N TYR A 55 16.59 -12.22 3.93
CA TYR A 55 15.68 -11.72 4.97
C TYR A 55 16.38 -11.68 6.32
N GLU A 56 15.89 -10.87 7.24
CA GLU A 56 16.36 -10.85 8.62
C GLU A 56 15.52 -11.80 9.49
N LEU A 57 16.20 -12.60 10.30
CA LEU A 57 15.61 -13.36 11.40
C LEU A 57 15.83 -12.61 12.71
N ILE A 58 14.74 -12.25 13.38
CA ILE A 58 14.77 -11.52 14.64
C ILE A 58 14.28 -12.46 15.73
N GLU A 59 15.16 -12.76 16.69
CA GLU A 59 14.79 -13.59 17.83
C GLU A 59 13.85 -12.82 18.78
N VAL A 60 12.76 -13.47 19.16
CA VAL A 60 11.76 -12.97 20.12
C VAL A 60 11.50 -14.01 21.20
N GLN A 61 11.16 -13.55 22.40
CA GLN A 61 10.77 -14.42 23.50
C GLN A 61 9.27 -14.66 23.46
N THR A 62 8.87 -15.93 23.47
CA THR A 62 7.47 -16.38 23.56
C THR A 62 7.29 -17.20 24.83
N ASP A 63 6.04 -17.46 25.22
CA ASP A 63 5.73 -18.35 26.35
C ASP A 63 6.23 -19.80 26.13
N GLN A 64 6.50 -20.18 24.87
CA GLN A 64 7.03 -21.50 24.49
C GLN A 64 8.56 -21.52 24.35
N GLY A 65 9.23 -20.40 24.63
CA GLY A 65 10.69 -20.22 24.45
C GLY A 65 11.06 -19.28 23.30
N PRO A 66 12.35 -19.23 22.92
CA PRO A 66 12.82 -18.38 21.83
C PRO A 66 12.24 -18.83 20.48
N ALA A 67 11.74 -17.88 19.72
CA ALA A 67 11.21 -18.05 18.36
C ALA A 67 11.70 -16.89 17.47
N TYR A 68 11.34 -16.91 16.19
CA TYR A 68 11.78 -15.89 15.23
C TYR A 68 10.60 -15.19 14.55
N THR A 69 10.72 -13.88 14.36
CA THR A 69 9.94 -13.11 13.40
C THR A 69 10.81 -12.77 12.19
N LEU A 70 10.18 -12.58 11.04
CA LEU A 70 10.87 -12.26 9.79
C LEU A 70 10.79 -10.76 9.50
N GLN A 71 11.86 -10.19 8.95
CA GLN A 71 11.85 -8.83 8.39
C GLN A 71 12.51 -8.80 7.01
N LEU A 72 11.90 -8.06 6.09
CA LEU A 72 12.40 -7.82 4.75
C LEU A 72 11.83 -6.50 4.24
N ASP A 73 12.70 -5.57 3.85
CA ASP A 73 12.27 -4.33 3.22
C ASP A 73 11.55 -4.62 1.89
N GLY A 74 10.50 -3.85 1.57
CA GLY A 74 9.60 -4.15 0.45
C GLY A 74 8.62 -5.31 0.68
N ALA A 75 8.60 -5.92 1.87
CA ALA A 75 7.61 -6.91 2.28
C ALA A 75 6.78 -6.42 3.48
N SER A 76 5.62 -7.06 3.71
CA SER A 76 4.73 -6.73 4.82
C SER A 76 4.22 -7.99 5.53
N PRO A 77 3.88 -7.97 6.82
CA PRO A 77 3.33 -9.14 7.49
C PRO A 77 1.94 -9.53 6.97
N ILE A 78 1.59 -10.82 7.10
CA ILE A 78 0.24 -11.31 6.76
C ILE A 78 -0.81 -10.75 7.73
N LEU A 79 -0.46 -10.66 9.03
CA LEU A 79 -1.28 -10.13 10.14
C LEU A 79 -2.49 -11.00 10.55
N GLN A 80 -2.41 -12.32 10.34
CA GLN A 80 -3.40 -13.25 10.90
C GLN A 80 -3.01 -13.64 12.32
N SER A 81 -3.74 -13.12 13.31
CA SER A 81 -3.46 -13.38 14.72
C SER A 81 -3.41 -14.89 15.00
N GLY A 82 -2.34 -15.33 15.67
CA GLY A 82 -2.12 -16.73 16.02
C GLY A 82 -1.45 -17.59 14.96
N ALA A 83 -1.57 -17.25 13.68
CA ALA A 83 -0.89 -17.95 12.60
C ALA A 83 0.61 -17.61 12.58
N PRO A 84 1.48 -18.41 11.92
CA PRO A 84 2.90 -18.06 11.76
C PRO A 84 3.11 -16.65 11.20
N ASP A 85 3.99 -15.86 11.82
CA ASP A 85 4.25 -14.46 11.43
C ASP A 85 5.16 -14.40 10.19
N LEU A 86 4.53 -14.57 9.03
CA LEU A 86 5.18 -14.59 7.71
C LEU A 86 4.94 -13.29 6.95
N LEU A 87 5.80 -13.04 5.96
CA LEU A 87 5.74 -11.87 5.10
C LEU A 87 5.12 -12.18 3.73
N LYS A 88 4.48 -11.16 3.16
CA LYS A 88 3.96 -11.11 1.79
C LYS A 88 4.58 -9.92 1.05
N VAL A 89 4.80 -10.09 -0.24
CA VAL A 89 5.23 -9.03 -1.15
C VAL A 89 4.07 -8.69 -2.08
N THR A 90 3.88 -7.42 -2.37
CA THR A 90 2.72 -6.96 -3.16
C THR A 90 3.14 -6.07 -4.30
N ALA A 91 2.37 -6.10 -5.38
CA ALA A 91 2.49 -5.15 -6.46
C ALA A 91 1.13 -4.78 -7.02
N SER A 92 1.01 -3.57 -7.53
CA SER A 92 -0.20 -3.10 -8.19
C SER A 92 0.01 -3.07 -9.69
N VAL A 93 -0.96 -3.59 -10.43
CA VAL A 93 -1.02 -3.51 -11.89
C VAL A 93 -2.33 -2.88 -12.31
N MET A 94 -2.29 -2.10 -13.38
CA MET A 94 -3.51 -1.69 -14.06
C MET A 94 -4.10 -2.89 -14.80
N ILE A 95 -5.43 -2.96 -14.83
CA ILE A 95 -6.19 -4.02 -15.49
C ILE A 95 -7.27 -3.40 -16.40
N PRO A 96 -7.77 -4.13 -17.42
CA PRO A 96 -8.81 -3.61 -18.27
C PRO A 96 -10.11 -3.30 -17.51
N ASP A 97 -10.84 -2.30 -17.99
CA ASP A 97 -12.02 -1.72 -17.34
C ASP A 97 -13.07 -2.71 -16.86
N LEU A 98 -13.35 -3.73 -17.67
CA LEU A 98 -14.41 -4.73 -17.41
C LEU A 98 -13.85 -6.09 -17.00
N ALA A 99 -12.53 -6.28 -17.09
CA ALA A 99 -11.95 -7.61 -17.05
C ALA A 99 -12.10 -8.27 -15.67
N GLY A 100 -12.56 -9.52 -15.67
CA GLY A 100 -12.27 -10.45 -14.59
C GLY A 100 -10.84 -10.96 -14.76
N MET A 101 -10.06 -10.93 -13.69
CA MET A 101 -8.64 -11.29 -13.71
C MET A 101 -8.40 -12.52 -12.85
N ASP A 102 -7.36 -13.27 -13.20
CA ASP A 102 -6.84 -14.40 -12.42
C ASP A 102 -5.31 -14.31 -12.33
N VAL A 103 -4.71 -15.06 -11.42
CA VAL A 103 -3.26 -15.13 -11.23
C VAL A 103 -2.77 -16.56 -11.31
N ARG A 104 -1.69 -16.78 -12.06
CA ARG A 104 -1.01 -18.09 -12.11
C ARG A 104 0.48 -17.98 -11.86
N ILE A 105 1.04 -18.99 -11.22
CA ILE A 105 2.48 -19.14 -11.05
C ILE A 105 3.07 -19.72 -12.34
N LEU A 106 3.99 -18.98 -12.96
CA LEU A 106 4.73 -19.44 -14.16
C LEU A 106 5.94 -20.28 -13.76
N SER A 107 6.67 -19.84 -12.73
CA SER A 107 7.81 -20.58 -12.18
C SER A 107 8.06 -20.17 -10.73
N SER A 108 8.68 -21.07 -9.97
CA SER A 108 9.00 -20.83 -8.57
C SER A 108 10.28 -21.58 -8.18
N GLU A 109 11.18 -20.92 -7.48
CA GLU A 109 12.39 -21.54 -6.90
C GLU A 109 12.42 -21.26 -5.39
N TYR A 110 12.80 -22.25 -4.60
CA TYR A 110 12.79 -22.17 -3.14
C TYR A 110 13.94 -22.91 -2.48
N THR A 111 14.21 -22.51 -1.24
CA THR A 111 15.11 -23.19 -0.31
C THR A 111 14.36 -23.50 0.99
N ASP A 112 14.54 -24.71 1.51
CA ASP A 112 13.99 -25.13 2.80
C ASP A 112 15.03 -24.91 3.91
N TYR A 113 14.57 -24.34 5.02
CA TYR A 113 15.34 -24.12 6.23
C TYR A 113 14.69 -24.89 7.37
N GLU A 114 15.39 -25.91 7.85
CA GLU A 114 14.89 -26.81 8.89
C GLU A 114 15.13 -26.26 10.31
N ASN A 115 14.36 -26.78 11.27
CA ASN A 115 14.51 -26.50 12.70
C ASN A 115 14.36 -25.02 13.07
N ILE A 116 13.52 -24.29 12.33
CA ILE A 116 13.18 -22.89 12.64
C ILE A 116 11.84 -22.86 13.38
N LEU A 117 11.77 -22.14 14.49
CA LEU A 117 10.52 -21.84 15.19
C LEU A 117 10.07 -20.42 14.83
N ILE A 118 9.04 -20.29 14.00
CA ILE A 118 8.45 -18.98 13.69
C ILE A 118 7.47 -18.61 14.80
N ALA A 119 7.53 -17.38 15.29
CA ALA A 119 6.61 -16.84 16.28
C ALA A 119 5.21 -16.62 15.67
N PRO A 120 4.12 -16.75 16.44
CA PRO A 120 2.79 -16.45 15.93
C PRO A 120 2.63 -14.94 15.73
N SER A 121 1.84 -14.53 14.74
CA SER A 121 1.55 -13.13 14.52
C SER A 121 0.66 -12.60 15.65
N LYS A 122 0.95 -11.39 16.12
CA LYS A 122 0.08 -10.67 17.06
C LYS A 122 -1.19 -10.14 16.38
N GLY A 123 -1.26 -10.22 15.05
CA GLY A 123 -2.34 -9.67 14.25
C GLY A 123 -2.27 -8.16 14.12
N ASN A 124 -3.38 -7.54 13.74
CA ASN A 124 -3.48 -6.09 13.62
C ASN A 124 -3.64 -5.44 15.00
N LEU A 125 -2.71 -4.58 15.39
CA LEU A 125 -2.74 -3.83 16.64
C LEU A 125 -3.19 -2.39 16.39
N TYR A 126 -4.09 -1.88 17.22
CA TYR A 126 -4.47 -0.47 17.20
C TYR A 126 -3.39 0.41 17.82
N ARG A 127 -3.39 1.71 17.48
CA ARG A 127 -2.34 2.67 17.90
C ARG A 127 -2.28 2.91 19.41
N ASP A 128 -3.36 2.61 20.13
CA ASP A 128 -3.49 2.72 21.58
C ASP A 128 -2.98 1.47 22.32
N ILE A 129 -2.55 0.43 21.60
CA ILE A 129 -2.02 -0.81 22.16
C ILE A 129 -0.49 -0.79 22.08
N ASP A 130 0.18 -0.98 23.22
CA ASP A 130 1.63 -1.23 23.28
C ASP A 130 1.94 -2.64 22.75
N PRO A 131 2.66 -2.79 21.62
CA PRO A 131 2.99 -4.09 21.06
C PRO A 131 3.83 -4.98 21.99
N ALA A 132 4.63 -4.38 22.89
CA ALA A 132 5.45 -5.12 23.84
C ALA A 132 4.61 -5.83 24.92
N GLY A 133 3.43 -5.28 25.24
CA GLY A 133 2.49 -5.84 26.21
C GLY A 133 1.60 -6.96 25.64
N VAL A 134 1.58 -7.18 24.33
CA VAL A 134 0.79 -8.22 23.68
C VAL A 134 1.58 -9.52 23.64
N ALA A 135 1.04 -10.59 24.22
CA ALA A 135 1.66 -11.91 24.23
C ALA A 135 1.57 -12.63 22.87
N TYR A 136 2.54 -13.51 22.60
CA TYR A 136 2.52 -14.41 21.46
C TYR A 136 1.62 -15.62 21.76
N THR A 137 0.49 -15.75 21.05
CA THR A 137 -0.47 -16.85 21.26
C THR A 137 -0.49 -17.74 20.03
N LEU A 138 -0.33 -19.06 20.17
CA LEU A 138 -0.39 -19.99 19.03
C LEU A 138 -1.84 -20.21 18.57
N GLY A 139 -2.07 -20.05 17.27
CA GLY A 139 -3.33 -20.36 16.59
C GLY A 139 -3.45 -21.83 16.18
N GLU A 140 -4.54 -22.17 15.51
CA GLU A 140 -4.83 -23.54 15.04
C GLU A 140 -3.82 -24.03 14.00
N GLU A 141 -3.21 -23.11 13.25
CA GLU A 141 -2.24 -23.40 12.20
C GLU A 141 -1.04 -24.18 12.74
N TYR A 142 -0.63 -23.93 14.00
CA TYR A 142 0.49 -24.63 14.64
C TYR A 142 0.25 -26.12 14.91
N THR A 143 -0.98 -26.59 14.77
CA THR A 143 -1.35 -28.00 14.91
C THR A 143 -1.47 -28.72 13.56
N GLN A 144 -1.32 -28.00 12.45
CA GLN A 144 -1.50 -28.54 11.11
C GLN A 144 -0.14 -28.92 10.50
N ASP A 145 0.01 -30.17 10.07
CA ASP A 145 1.19 -30.62 9.30
C ASP A 145 1.05 -30.22 7.83
N ALA A 146 1.04 -28.90 7.60
CA ALA A 146 0.88 -28.27 6.30
C ALA A 146 1.64 -26.95 6.27
N PHE A 147 2.02 -26.52 5.06
CA PHE A 147 2.61 -25.19 4.88
C PHE A 147 1.53 -24.10 4.94
N TYR A 148 1.73 -23.12 5.82
CA TYR A 148 0.97 -21.87 5.89
C TYR A 148 1.71 -20.75 5.13
N PRO A 149 1.01 -19.87 4.38
CA PRO A 149 -0.44 -19.86 4.11
C PRO A 149 -0.91 -20.87 3.05
N GLY A 150 -0.01 -21.65 2.45
CA GLY A 150 -0.30 -22.73 1.50
C GLY A 150 -0.52 -22.26 0.06
N LYS A 151 -1.02 -21.04 -0.14
CA LYS A 151 -1.08 -20.35 -1.43
C LYS A 151 0.19 -19.52 -1.67
N LEU A 152 0.66 -19.49 -2.93
CA LEU A 152 1.85 -18.72 -3.33
C LEU A 152 1.53 -17.34 -3.89
N ALA A 153 0.37 -17.17 -4.50
CA ALA A 153 -0.11 -15.89 -5.00
C ALA A 153 -1.63 -15.79 -4.93
N GLU A 154 -2.14 -14.57 -4.80
CA GLU A 154 -3.55 -14.24 -4.94
C GLU A 154 -3.72 -12.82 -5.50
N LEU A 155 -4.95 -12.50 -5.92
CA LEU A 155 -5.36 -11.14 -6.29
C LEU A 155 -6.29 -10.58 -5.22
N ARG A 156 -6.12 -9.30 -4.90
CA ARG A 156 -7.12 -8.55 -4.12
C ARG A 156 -8.25 -8.05 -5.01
N THR A 157 -9.32 -7.58 -4.39
CA THR A 157 -10.42 -6.89 -5.10
C THR A 157 -9.88 -5.72 -5.93
N PRO A 158 -10.31 -5.59 -7.20
CA PRO A 158 -9.98 -4.43 -8.04
C PRO A 158 -10.46 -3.11 -7.44
N TYR A 159 -9.68 -2.05 -7.65
CA TYR A 159 -9.99 -0.68 -7.23
C TYR A 159 -9.84 0.29 -8.41
N ILE A 160 -10.34 1.52 -8.26
CA ILE A 160 -10.21 2.55 -9.30
C ILE A 160 -9.45 3.74 -8.73
N ILE A 161 -8.39 4.15 -9.41
CA ILE A 161 -7.72 5.42 -9.19
C ILE A 161 -8.09 6.33 -10.36
N ARG A 162 -9.14 7.12 -10.17
CA ARG A 162 -9.67 8.11 -11.12
C ARG A 162 -9.88 7.55 -12.54
N ASP A 163 -8.81 7.53 -13.34
CA ASP A 163 -8.83 7.14 -14.75
C ASP A 163 -8.54 5.64 -14.98
N TYR A 164 -7.95 4.94 -14.02
CA TYR A 164 -7.51 3.55 -14.23
C TYR A 164 -8.02 2.59 -13.17
N ARG A 165 -8.39 1.39 -13.61
CA ARG A 165 -8.73 0.27 -12.76
C ARG A 165 -7.46 -0.52 -12.43
N GLY A 166 -7.20 -0.70 -11.16
CA GLY A 166 -6.04 -1.35 -10.60
C GLY A 166 -6.39 -2.64 -9.88
N GLN A 167 -5.44 -3.56 -9.79
CA GLN A 167 -5.56 -4.73 -8.93
C GLN A 167 -4.22 -5.08 -8.30
N THR A 168 -4.25 -5.40 -7.01
CA THR A 168 -3.04 -5.78 -6.27
C THR A 168 -2.84 -7.29 -6.36
N VAL A 169 -1.65 -7.68 -6.81
CA VAL A 169 -1.11 -9.02 -6.72
C VAL A 169 -0.40 -9.17 -5.38
N VAL A 170 -0.69 -10.24 -4.65
CA VAL A 170 -0.01 -10.60 -3.42
C VAL A 170 0.72 -11.91 -3.66
N VAL A 171 2.01 -11.97 -3.33
CA VAL A 171 2.77 -13.22 -3.30
C VAL A 171 3.23 -13.53 -1.88
N TYR A 172 3.30 -14.82 -1.56
CA TYR A 172 3.67 -15.34 -0.24
C TYR A 172 4.98 -16.13 -0.34
N PRO A 173 6.13 -15.44 -0.40
CA PRO A 173 7.40 -16.11 -0.61
C PRO A 173 7.86 -16.92 0.61
N PHE A 174 7.32 -16.64 1.79
CA PHE A 174 7.60 -17.42 3.00
C PHE A 174 6.45 -18.37 3.26
N GLN A 175 6.75 -19.66 3.33
CA GLN A 175 5.81 -20.72 3.68
C GLN A 175 6.37 -21.48 4.88
N TYR A 176 5.56 -21.73 5.90
CA TYR A 176 6.03 -22.41 7.11
C TYR A 176 5.16 -23.60 7.47
N ASN A 177 5.79 -24.76 7.68
CA ASN A 177 5.13 -25.90 8.30
C ASN A 177 5.54 -25.97 9.79
N PRO A 178 4.61 -25.72 10.73
CA PRO A 178 4.91 -25.67 12.16
C PRO A 178 5.16 -27.04 12.80
N VAL A 179 4.61 -28.12 12.24
CA VAL A 179 4.80 -29.50 12.76
C VAL A 179 6.20 -30.00 12.42
N SER A 180 6.62 -29.86 11.16
CA SER A 180 7.97 -30.23 10.71
C SER A 180 9.03 -29.16 11.00
N ARG A 181 8.62 -27.95 11.39
CA ARG A 181 9.49 -26.78 11.66
C ARG A 181 10.36 -26.40 10.46
N VAL A 182 9.77 -26.45 9.27
CA VAL A 182 10.44 -26.10 8.01
C VAL A 182 9.90 -24.76 7.52
N LEU A 183 10.80 -23.79 7.38
CA LEU A 183 10.56 -22.53 6.65
C LEU A 183 11.03 -22.71 5.21
N ARG A 184 10.10 -22.69 4.26
CA ARG A 184 10.37 -22.65 2.84
C ARG A 184 10.36 -21.21 2.35
N VAL A 185 11.46 -20.77 1.74
CA VAL A 185 11.60 -19.42 1.20
C VAL A 185 11.72 -19.48 -0.31
N TYR A 186 10.69 -19.01 -0.99
CA TYR A 186 10.67 -18.83 -2.43
C TYR A 186 11.44 -17.56 -2.81
N HIS A 187 12.65 -17.73 -3.32
CA HIS A 187 13.54 -16.62 -3.66
C HIS A 187 13.34 -16.09 -5.08
N SER A 188 12.62 -16.83 -5.92
CA SER A 188 12.18 -16.40 -7.25
C SER A 188 10.77 -16.89 -7.51
N LEU A 189 9.83 -15.97 -7.76
CA LEU A 189 8.45 -16.24 -8.13
C LEU A 189 8.10 -15.41 -9.37
N ASN A 190 7.86 -16.08 -10.49
CA ASN A 190 7.34 -15.43 -11.69
C ASN A 190 5.85 -15.72 -11.78
N VAL A 191 5.04 -14.68 -11.80
CA VAL A 191 3.58 -14.78 -11.84
C VAL A 191 3.03 -14.07 -13.07
N GLU A 192 1.87 -14.51 -13.53
CA GLU A 192 1.11 -13.84 -14.58
C GLU A 192 -0.27 -13.49 -14.06
N VAL A 193 -0.61 -12.21 -14.14
CA VAL A 193 -1.97 -11.70 -13.96
C VAL A 193 -2.60 -11.67 -15.34
N LEU A 194 -3.72 -12.36 -15.53
CA LEU A 194 -4.33 -12.52 -16.85
C LEU A 194 -5.83 -12.26 -16.80
N LYS A 195 -6.36 -11.70 -17.89
CA LYS A 195 -7.79 -11.58 -18.12
C LYS A 195 -8.39 -12.97 -18.38
N VAL A 196 -9.49 -13.26 -17.69
CA VAL A 196 -10.26 -14.51 -17.87
C VAL A 196 -11.66 -14.27 -18.45
N ASN A 197 -12.24 -13.09 -18.26
CA ASN A 197 -13.54 -12.69 -18.82
C ASN A 197 -13.72 -11.16 -18.78
N ASP A 198 -14.88 -10.65 -19.20
CA ASP A 198 -15.27 -9.22 -19.15
C ASP A 198 -16.36 -8.93 -18.10
N ASN A 199 -16.38 -9.71 -17.02
CA ASN A 199 -17.33 -9.57 -15.91
C ASN A 199 -16.59 -9.53 -14.57
N GLY A 200 -15.64 -8.59 -14.44
CA GLY A 200 -14.88 -8.36 -13.23
C GLY A 200 -15.61 -7.49 -12.20
N GLU A 201 -15.22 -7.64 -10.93
CA GLU A 201 -15.72 -6.81 -9.82
C GLU A 201 -15.26 -5.35 -9.94
N ASN A 202 -16.09 -4.38 -9.52
CA ASN A 202 -15.74 -2.95 -9.57
C ASN A 202 -15.31 -2.47 -10.98
N PRO A 203 -16.14 -2.67 -12.03
CA PRO A 203 -15.78 -2.30 -13.38
C PRO A 203 -15.76 -0.78 -13.55
N LEU A 204 -14.88 -0.28 -14.41
CA LEU A 204 -14.81 1.14 -14.77
C LEU A 204 -15.62 1.40 -16.04
N ILE A 205 -16.85 1.87 -15.89
CA ILE A 205 -17.75 2.10 -17.03
C ILE A 205 -17.49 3.47 -17.66
N ARG A 206 -17.08 3.49 -18.92
CA ARG A 206 -16.85 4.71 -19.71
C ARG A 206 -17.11 4.47 -21.19
N GLU A 207 -17.44 5.55 -21.90
CA GLU A 207 -17.63 5.51 -23.37
C GLU A 207 -16.31 5.55 -24.13
N LYS A 208 -15.30 6.25 -23.59
CA LYS A 208 -13.99 6.48 -24.23
C LYS A 208 -12.89 6.55 -23.19
N MET A 209 -11.67 6.22 -23.64
CA MET A 209 -10.46 6.44 -22.86
C MET A 209 -10.21 7.95 -22.64
N PRO A 210 -9.56 8.33 -21.53
CA PRO A 210 -9.23 9.72 -21.26
C PRO A 210 -8.27 10.26 -22.33
N GLU A 211 -8.68 11.32 -23.03
CA GLU A 211 -7.83 11.96 -24.03
C GLU A 211 -6.70 12.81 -23.39
N ARG A 212 -6.92 13.24 -22.15
CA ARG A 212 -6.02 14.08 -21.38
C ARG A 212 -5.88 13.53 -19.98
N ILE A 213 -4.66 13.59 -19.47
CA ILE A 213 -4.35 13.21 -18.08
C ILE A 213 -3.51 14.32 -17.48
N SER A 214 -3.86 14.76 -16.27
CA SER A 214 -3.05 15.75 -15.58
C SER A 214 -1.68 15.17 -15.21
N ALA A 215 -0.62 15.96 -15.31
CA ALA A 215 0.74 15.53 -15.01
C ALA A 215 0.87 14.89 -13.60
N ASP A 216 0.15 15.43 -12.62
CA ASP A 216 0.16 14.91 -11.24
C ASP A 216 -0.41 13.48 -11.16
N TYR A 217 -1.52 13.21 -11.83
CA TYR A 217 -2.09 11.86 -11.89
C TYR A 217 -1.24 10.90 -12.73
N SER A 218 -0.61 11.37 -13.82
CA SER A 218 0.36 10.54 -14.57
C SER A 218 1.49 10.06 -13.66
N ALA A 219 2.05 10.95 -12.84
CA ALA A 219 3.09 10.59 -11.88
C ALA A 219 2.59 9.61 -10.80
N ILE A 220 1.35 9.76 -10.33
CA ILE A 220 0.71 8.79 -9.42
C ILE A 220 0.62 7.43 -10.10
N TYR A 221 0.18 7.37 -11.36
CA TYR A 221 0.03 6.12 -12.09
C TYR A 221 1.36 5.41 -12.33
N ASP A 222 2.40 6.16 -12.73
CA ASP A 222 3.74 5.62 -12.98
C ASP A 222 4.41 5.12 -11.69
N LEU A 223 4.14 5.77 -10.55
CA LEU A 223 4.66 5.33 -9.25
C LEU A 223 3.91 4.11 -8.72
N HIS A 224 2.59 4.07 -8.91
CA HIS A 224 1.71 3.09 -8.28
C HIS A 224 1.59 1.78 -9.05
N PHE A 225 1.57 1.84 -10.38
CA PHE A 225 1.34 0.67 -11.23
C PHE A 225 2.61 0.21 -11.96
N LEU A 226 2.95 -1.07 -11.80
CA LEU A 226 4.14 -1.64 -12.47
C LEU A 226 4.06 -1.61 -13.99
N ASN A 227 2.87 -1.79 -14.55
CA ASN A 227 2.65 -1.90 -15.99
C ASN A 227 2.20 -0.60 -16.66
N GLY A 228 2.11 0.54 -15.95
CA GLY A 228 1.81 1.85 -16.55
C GLY A 228 0.57 1.91 -17.48
N PRO A 229 0.21 3.10 -17.98
CA PRO A 229 -0.94 3.24 -18.89
C PRO A 229 -0.61 2.81 -20.33
N THR A 230 0.66 2.95 -20.73
CA THR A 230 1.14 2.66 -22.09
C THR A 230 1.13 1.18 -22.46
N HIS A 231 1.09 0.27 -21.48
CA HIS A 231 0.96 -1.17 -21.75
C HIS A 231 -0.49 -1.64 -21.86
N LEU A 232 -1.45 -0.81 -21.40
CA LEU A 232 -2.87 -1.14 -21.42
C LEU A 232 -3.63 -0.52 -22.60
N THR A 233 -3.09 0.50 -23.25
CA THR A 233 -3.76 1.19 -24.35
C THR A 233 -2.73 1.62 -25.41
N ASP A 234 -3.10 1.53 -26.69
CA ASP A 234 -2.31 2.10 -27.79
C ASP A 234 -2.37 3.64 -27.82
N TYR A 235 -3.07 4.25 -26.86
CA TYR A 235 -3.31 5.68 -26.79
C TYR A 235 -2.40 6.32 -25.73
N THR A 236 -1.66 7.35 -26.11
CA THR A 236 -0.88 8.17 -25.17
C THR A 236 -1.63 9.47 -24.90
N PRO A 237 -2.19 9.66 -23.70
CA PRO A 237 -2.91 10.88 -23.36
C PRO A 237 -2.00 12.11 -23.38
N VAL A 238 -2.58 13.26 -23.71
CA VAL A 238 -1.86 14.53 -23.68
C VAL A 238 -1.83 15.05 -22.24
N SER A 239 -0.65 15.48 -21.78
CA SER A 239 -0.49 16.06 -20.45
C SER A 239 -1.28 17.36 -20.31
N GLU A 240 -1.91 17.57 -19.15
CA GLU A 240 -2.56 18.83 -18.77
C GLU A 240 -2.29 19.22 -17.31
N HIS A 241 -2.77 20.40 -16.89
CA HIS A 241 -2.61 20.92 -15.53
C HIS A 241 -3.78 20.60 -14.59
N GLY A 242 -4.84 19.94 -15.09
CA GLY A 242 -6.07 19.71 -14.34
C GLY A 242 -6.83 21.01 -14.03
N ASN A 243 -7.77 20.95 -13.09
CA ASN A 243 -8.59 22.07 -12.64
C ASN A 243 -8.77 22.06 -11.11
N MET A 244 -9.16 23.21 -10.55
CA MET A 244 -9.27 23.45 -9.12
C MET A 244 -10.62 24.05 -8.74
N LEU A 245 -11.34 23.41 -7.81
CA LEU A 245 -12.53 23.94 -7.19
C LEU A 245 -12.20 24.46 -5.79
N ILE A 246 -12.54 25.72 -5.50
CA ILE A 246 -12.42 26.31 -4.17
C ILE A 246 -13.84 26.45 -3.60
N ILE A 247 -14.10 25.80 -2.47
CA ILE A 247 -15.34 25.97 -1.70
C ILE A 247 -15.01 26.84 -0.49
N SER A 248 -15.55 28.06 -0.46
CA SER A 248 -15.17 29.07 0.53
C SER A 248 -16.36 29.57 1.32
N TYR A 249 -16.15 29.87 2.60
CA TYR A 249 -17.04 30.75 3.34
C TYR A 249 -16.96 32.17 2.77
N SER A 250 -18.11 32.81 2.51
CA SER A 250 -18.20 34.11 1.83
C SER A 250 -17.32 35.22 2.39
N ALA A 251 -17.12 35.27 3.71
CA ALA A 251 -16.27 36.27 4.36
C ALA A 251 -14.78 36.12 3.98
N PHE A 252 -14.35 34.93 3.53
CA PHE A 252 -12.97 34.64 3.13
C PHE A 252 -12.76 34.69 1.61
N THR A 253 -13.83 34.78 0.81
CA THR A 253 -13.73 34.81 -0.66
C THR A 253 -12.81 35.93 -1.17
N GLY A 254 -12.92 37.14 -0.61
CA GLY A 254 -12.04 38.25 -1.00
C GLY A 254 -10.56 38.01 -0.69
N ALA A 255 -10.27 37.25 0.38
CA ALA A 255 -8.89 36.93 0.76
C ALA A 255 -8.28 35.81 -0.09
N ILE A 256 -9.09 34.87 -0.59
CA ILE A 256 -8.62 33.76 -1.42
C ILE A 256 -8.59 34.07 -2.92
N GLN A 257 -9.32 35.10 -3.38
CA GLN A 257 -9.37 35.50 -4.79
C GLN A 257 -8.00 35.59 -5.48
N PRO A 258 -6.95 36.20 -4.86
CA PRO A 258 -5.63 36.27 -5.50
C PRO A 258 -5.00 34.91 -5.83
N LEU A 259 -5.31 33.86 -5.05
CA LEU A 259 -4.86 32.50 -5.33
C LEU A 259 -5.57 31.93 -6.56
N ALA A 260 -6.88 32.11 -6.67
CA ALA A 260 -7.65 31.66 -7.83
C ALA A 260 -7.17 32.35 -9.12
N ASP A 261 -6.98 33.67 -9.06
CA ASP A 261 -6.47 34.46 -10.18
C ASP A 261 -5.07 33.99 -10.61
N TRP A 262 -4.19 33.72 -9.65
CA TRP A 262 -2.86 33.18 -9.92
C TRP A 262 -2.93 31.79 -10.57
N ARG A 263 -3.79 30.88 -10.08
CA ARG A 263 -3.97 29.55 -10.68
C ARG A 263 -4.40 29.66 -12.13
N ILE A 264 -5.38 30.50 -12.42
CA ILE A 264 -5.86 30.78 -13.78
C ILE A 264 -4.71 31.35 -14.64
N GLN A 265 -3.96 32.32 -14.13
CA GLN A 265 -2.82 32.92 -14.84
C GLN A 265 -1.73 31.90 -15.18
N THR A 266 -1.50 30.92 -14.30
CA THR A 266 -0.53 29.84 -14.52
C THR A 266 -1.07 28.66 -15.34
N GLY A 267 -2.32 28.74 -15.82
CA GLY A 267 -2.91 27.75 -16.74
C GLY A 267 -3.73 26.65 -16.07
N THR A 268 -4.07 26.77 -14.78
CA THR A 268 -4.98 25.85 -14.09
C THR A 268 -6.35 26.54 -13.94
N PRO A 269 -7.40 26.11 -14.66
CA PRO A 269 -8.76 26.59 -14.46
C PRO A 269 -9.16 26.48 -12.99
N CYS A 270 -9.66 27.57 -12.42
CA CYS A 270 -10.03 27.65 -11.02
C CYS A 270 -11.37 28.36 -10.84
N GLU A 271 -12.21 27.83 -9.97
CA GLU A 271 -13.53 28.38 -9.65
C GLU A 271 -13.72 28.47 -8.14
N ILE A 272 -14.30 29.58 -7.67
CA ILE A 272 -14.66 29.75 -6.26
C ILE A 272 -16.19 29.67 -6.12
N VAL A 273 -16.66 28.82 -5.23
CA VAL A 273 -18.07 28.64 -4.89
C VAL A 273 -18.28 28.90 -3.40
N ASP A 274 -19.31 29.67 -3.06
CA ASP A 274 -19.69 29.91 -1.67
C ASP A 274 -20.33 28.66 -1.05
N VAL A 275 -19.83 28.21 0.10
CA VAL A 275 -20.38 27.06 0.83
C VAL A 275 -21.87 27.24 1.15
N ALA A 276 -22.33 28.48 1.35
CA ALA A 276 -23.73 28.79 1.65
C ALA A 276 -24.68 28.45 0.49
N SER A 277 -24.20 28.40 -0.75
CA SER A 277 -25.02 28.00 -1.92
C SER A 277 -25.09 26.48 -2.10
N ILE A 278 -24.22 25.72 -1.42
CA ILE A 278 -24.13 24.26 -1.49
C ILE A 278 -24.89 23.62 -0.31
N GLY A 279 -24.56 24.02 0.93
CA GLY A 279 -25.16 23.48 2.15
C GLY A 279 -24.17 22.76 3.06
N GLY A 280 -24.65 21.72 3.76
CA GLY A 280 -23.85 20.97 4.74
C GLY A 280 -22.95 19.90 4.11
N SER A 281 -22.29 19.10 4.95
CA SER A 281 -21.28 18.11 4.50
C SER A 281 -21.80 17.11 3.47
N ALA A 282 -23.03 16.60 3.62
CA ALA A 282 -23.63 15.71 2.61
C ALA A 282 -23.79 16.40 1.25
N GLN A 283 -24.22 17.67 1.23
CA GLN A 283 -24.38 18.46 0.02
C GLN A 283 -23.02 18.84 -0.59
N ILE A 284 -22.02 19.16 0.22
CA ILE A 284 -20.63 19.41 -0.24
C ILE A 284 -20.09 18.18 -0.94
N LYS A 285 -20.25 16.99 -0.36
CA LYS A 285 -19.81 15.73 -0.99
C LYS A 285 -20.52 15.49 -2.33
N ALA A 286 -21.83 15.67 -2.39
CA ALA A 286 -22.59 15.53 -3.62
C ALA A 286 -22.15 16.55 -4.68
N PHE A 287 -21.97 17.82 -4.29
CA PHE A 287 -21.54 18.89 -5.18
C PHE A 287 -20.16 18.62 -5.80
N ILE A 288 -19.19 18.16 -4.99
CA ILE A 288 -17.85 17.80 -5.47
C ILE A 288 -17.93 16.62 -6.44
N ALA A 289 -18.74 15.60 -6.14
CA ALA A 289 -18.94 14.45 -7.02
C ALA A 289 -19.57 14.86 -8.36
N ASP A 290 -20.60 15.70 -8.34
CA ASP A 290 -21.26 16.21 -9.55
C ASP A 290 -20.32 17.08 -10.37
N TYR A 291 -19.54 17.94 -9.71
CA TYR A 291 -18.53 18.76 -10.37
C TYR A 291 -17.46 17.90 -11.06
N TYR A 292 -16.94 16.88 -10.37
CA TYR A 292 -15.99 15.92 -10.92
C TYR A 292 -16.57 15.19 -12.14
N ASN A 293 -17.79 14.67 -12.04
CA ASN A 293 -18.42 13.92 -13.12
C ASN A 293 -18.76 14.80 -14.34
N THR A 294 -18.99 16.09 -14.14
CA THR A 294 -19.38 17.03 -15.20
C THR A 294 -18.17 17.70 -15.86
N ASN A 295 -17.22 18.18 -15.06
CA ASN A 295 -16.14 19.05 -15.51
C ASN A 295 -14.76 18.38 -15.45
N GLY A 296 -14.66 17.19 -14.85
CA GLY A 296 -13.43 16.72 -14.25
C GLY A 296 -13.09 17.53 -12.98
N LEU A 297 -12.25 16.99 -12.10
CA LEU A 297 -11.78 17.72 -10.92
C LEU A 297 -10.45 17.19 -10.42
N THR A 298 -9.40 18.00 -10.41
CA THR A 298 -8.06 17.57 -9.93
C THR A 298 -7.80 18.01 -8.50
N PHE A 299 -8.21 19.22 -8.12
CA PHE A 299 -7.97 19.77 -6.79
C PHE A 299 -9.24 20.34 -6.18
N VAL A 300 -9.43 20.12 -4.89
CA VAL A 300 -10.44 20.80 -4.08
C VAL A 300 -9.75 21.51 -2.94
N LEU A 301 -10.07 22.79 -2.74
CA LEU A 301 -9.63 23.57 -1.58
C LEU A 301 -10.85 24.02 -0.79
N LEU A 302 -10.87 23.64 0.49
CA LEU A 302 -11.89 24.03 1.45
C LEU A 302 -11.38 25.23 2.25
N VAL A 303 -12.14 26.33 2.28
CA VAL A 303 -11.73 27.59 2.92
C VAL A 303 -12.76 27.98 3.98
N GLY A 304 -12.53 27.51 5.19
CA GLY A 304 -13.35 27.76 6.37
C GLY A 304 -12.94 26.85 7.53
N ASP A 305 -13.44 27.14 8.71
CA ASP A 305 -13.36 26.24 9.87
C ASP A 305 -14.58 25.28 9.87
N ALA A 306 -14.54 24.23 10.67
CA ALA A 306 -15.57 23.19 10.74
C ALA A 306 -16.99 23.75 11.04
N GLN A 307 -17.09 24.92 11.66
CA GLN A 307 -18.37 25.60 11.90
C GLN A 307 -18.98 26.21 10.62
N GLN A 308 -18.14 26.63 9.66
CA GLN A 308 -18.59 27.23 8.39
C GLN A 308 -18.61 26.20 7.26
N LEU A 309 -17.61 25.31 7.25
CA LEU A 309 -17.41 24.26 6.27
C LEU A 309 -17.20 22.95 7.04
N PRO A 310 -18.28 22.23 7.39
CA PRO A 310 -18.18 21.03 8.20
C PRO A 310 -17.40 19.95 7.46
N SER A 311 -16.64 19.14 8.19
CA SER A 311 -15.99 17.97 7.62
C SER A 311 -17.02 16.87 7.27
N SER A 312 -16.64 15.99 6.35
CA SER A 312 -17.38 14.75 6.12
C SER A 312 -17.05 13.73 7.21
N TYR A 313 -17.76 12.60 7.23
CA TYR A 313 -17.52 11.52 8.19
C TYR A 313 -17.15 10.21 7.49
N SER A 314 -16.01 9.64 7.87
CA SER A 314 -15.57 8.29 7.47
C SER A 314 -14.64 7.72 8.55
N ASN A 315 -15.21 6.97 9.51
CA ASN A 315 -14.52 6.48 10.71
C ASN A 315 -13.83 7.60 11.52
N GLY A 316 -14.47 8.78 11.54
CA GLY A 316 -13.94 10.03 12.08
C GLY A 316 -14.18 11.19 11.12
N ASP A 317 -13.96 12.41 11.60
CA ASP A 317 -14.02 13.62 10.75
C ASP A 317 -12.95 13.55 9.67
N SER A 318 -13.34 13.74 8.41
CA SER A 318 -12.49 13.49 7.26
C SER A 318 -12.89 14.33 6.04
N ASP A 319 -12.04 15.29 5.68
CA ASP A 319 -12.21 16.05 4.44
C ASP A 319 -11.84 15.20 3.21
N ASN A 320 -10.92 14.24 3.34
CA ASN A 320 -10.55 13.31 2.26
C ASN A 320 -11.77 12.52 1.75
N ASN A 321 -12.74 12.26 2.62
CA ASN A 321 -13.97 11.56 2.24
C ASN A 321 -14.82 12.34 1.22
N TYR A 322 -14.59 13.64 1.03
CA TYR A 322 -15.18 14.41 -0.07
C TYR A 322 -14.63 14.00 -1.45
N ALA A 323 -13.39 13.51 -1.52
CA ALA A 323 -12.73 13.10 -2.75
C ALA A 323 -12.92 11.61 -3.09
N TYR A 324 -13.59 10.83 -2.23
CA TYR A 324 -13.92 9.43 -2.50
C TYR A 324 -15.18 9.35 -3.37
N ILE A 325 -14.97 9.45 -4.69
CA ILE A 325 -16.03 9.54 -5.71
C ILE A 325 -16.21 8.24 -6.49
N VAL A 326 -15.10 7.59 -6.87
CA VAL A 326 -15.09 6.35 -7.66
C VAL A 326 -14.30 5.26 -6.95
N GLY A 327 -14.56 4.00 -7.29
CA GLY A 327 -13.68 2.88 -6.92
C GLY A 327 -14.05 2.04 -5.71
N ASN A 328 -15.21 2.29 -5.09
CA ASN A 328 -15.84 1.55 -3.98
C ASN A 328 -14.91 1.13 -2.82
#